data_AF-A0A7K5N0K1-F1
#
_entry.id   AF-A0A7K5N0K1-F1
#
_cell.length_a   1.000
_cell.length_b   1.000
_cell.length_c   1.000
_cell.angle_alpha   90.00
_cell.angle_beta   90.00
_cell.angle_gamma   90.00
#
_symmetry.space_group_name_H-M   'P 1'
#
loop_
_entity.id
_entity.type
_entity.pdbx_description
1 polymer ?
#
loop_
_entity_poly.entity_id
_entity_poly.type
_entity_poly.pdbx_seq_one_letter_code
_entity_poly.pdbx_strand_id
1 'polypeptide(L)'
;IGAAKLVVVVAIFLLTFYVISQVFEIKMDANLGHIFARSALDAAAHSTKPPRYKCGISKACPEKHFAFKMASGAANVVGPKICVEDNVLMSGVKNNVGRGINVALVNGKTGEPVDTKFFDMWGGDVAPFIEFLKSIQDGTIVLMGTYDDGATKLNEEARKLIAELGSTSITNLGFRDNWVFCGGKGIKTKSPFEQHIKNNKDTNKYEGWPEVVEMEGCIPQKQD
;
A
#
# COMPACT_ATOMS: atom_id res chain seq x y z
N ILE A 1 34.48 29.86 73.58
CA ILE A 1 34.94 29.65 72.18
C ILE A 1 34.42 30.84 71.38
N GLY A 2 35.32 31.79 71.08
CA GLY A 2 34.97 33.18 70.79
C GLY A 2 34.37 33.45 69.41
N ALA A 3 33.65 34.57 69.29
CA ALA A 3 32.97 35.04 68.09
C ALA A 3 33.83 34.99 66.81
N ALA A 4 35.14 35.17 66.92
CA ALA A 4 36.07 35.05 65.79
C ALA A 4 36.05 33.66 65.12
N LYS A 5 35.92 32.57 65.90
CA LYS A 5 35.83 31.21 65.32
C LYS A 5 34.50 31.00 64.59
N LEU A 6 33.42 31.60 65.08
CA LEU A 6 32.10 31.53 64.44
C LEU A 6 32.11 32.26 63.09
N VAL A 7 32.71 33.45 63.04
CA VAL A 7 32.85 34.23 61.80
C VAL A 7 33.65 33.46 60.74
N VAL A 8 34.75 32.81 61.13
CA VAL A 8 35.56 31.99 60.21
C VAL A 8 34.76 30.79 59.67
N VAL A 9 33.99 30.11 60.51
CA VAL A 9 33.15 28.97 60.08
C VAL A 9 32.07 29.41 59.09
N VAL A 10 31.42 30.56 59.36
CA VAL A 10 30.40 31.11 58.46
C VAL A 10 31.02 31.53 57.12
N ALA A 11 32.18 32.17 57.14
CA ALA A 11 32.89 32.57 55.93
C ALA A 11 33.27 31.35 55.07
N ILE A 12 33.77 30.28 55.69
CA ILE A 12 34.08 29.02 54.99
C ILE A 12 32.82 28.42 54.38
N PHE A 13 31.71 28.39 55.12
CA PHE A 13 30.45 27.86 54.61
C PHE A 13 29.95 28.63 53.37
N LEU A 14 29.95 29.97 53.43
CA LEU A 14 29.56 30.81 52.29
C LEU A 14 30.48 30.60 51.08
N LEU A 15 31.78 30.46 51.30
CA LEU A 15 32.76 30.24 50.24
C LEU A 15 32.59 28.86 49.60
N THR A 16 32.32 27.82 50.40
CA THR A 16 32.00 26.49 49.89
C THR A 16 30.69 26.47 49.11
N PHE A 17 29.66 27.17 49.59
CA PHE A 17 28.38 27.26 48.89
C PHE A 17 28.51 28.00 47.55
N TYR A 18 29.30 29.08 47.51
CA TYR A 18 29.60 29.80 46.27
C TYR A 18 30.33 28.92 45.26
N VAL A 19 31.37 28.19 45.68
CA VAL A 19 32.10 27.27 44.80
C VAL A 19 31.20 26.14 44.30
N ILE A 20 30.35 25.56 45.16
CA ILE A 20 29.39 24.53 44.76
C ILE A 20 28.40 25.08 43.74
N SER A 21 27.90 26.30 43.93
CA SER A 21 26.97 26.95 43.01
C SER A 21 27.59 27.18 41.63
N GLN A 22 28.83 27.68 41.58
CA GLN A 22 29.59 27.84 40.33
C GLN A 22 29.84 26.51 39.61
N VAL A 23 30.20 25.46 40.35
CA VAL A 23 30.40 24.11 39.79
C VAL A 23 29.08 23.51 39.28
N PHE A 24 27.97 23.79 39.95
CA PHE A 24 26.64 23.31 39.54
C PHE A 24 26.17 23.99 38.25
N GLU A 25 26.36 25.30 38.11
CA GLU A 25 26.10 26.03 36.85
C GLU A 25 26.95 25.48 35.70
N ILE A 26 28.27 25.29 35.92
CA ILE A 26 29.18 24.72 34.90
C ILE A 26 28.75 23.31 34.47
N LYS A 27 28.33 22.46 35.43
CA LYS A 27 27.82 21.11 35.12
C LYS A 27 26.48 21.16 34.38
N MET A 28 25.62 22.13 34.68
CA MET A 28 24.35 22.30 33.98
C MET A 28 24.57 22.73 32.53
N ASP A 29 25.44 23.71 32.28
CA ASP A 29 25.77 24.16 30.91
C ASP A 29 26.44 23.06 30.09
N ALA A 30 27.34 22.28 30.70
CA ALA A 30 27.98 21.14 30.03
C ALA A 30 26.98 20.01 29.69
N ASN A 31 26.04 19.70 30.60
CA ASN A 31 25.01 18.70 30.34
C ASN A 31 23.97 19.19 29.32
N LEU A 32 23.56 20.46 29.41
CA LEU A 32 22.59 21.04 28.48
C LEU A 32 23.18 21.15 27.07
N GLY A 33 24.44 21.58 26.95
CA GLY A 33 25.18 21.57 25.69
C GLY A 33 25.33 20.16 25.09
N HIS A 34 25.57 19.14 25.92
CA HIS A 34 25.63 17.74 25.46
C HIS A 34 24.25 17.17 25.04
N ILE A 35 23.16 17.62 25.67
CA ILE A 35 21.79 17.24 25.29
C ILE A 35 21.37 17.91 23.96
N PHE A 36 21.68 19.20 23.78
CA PHE A 36 21.41 19.91 22.52
C PHE A 36 22.30 19.43 21.38
N ALA A 37 23.57 19.09 21.65
CA ALA A 37 24.46 18.49 20.66
C ALA A 37 23.94 17.11 20.20
N ARG A 38 23.37 16.30 21.10
CA ARG A 38 22.70 15.04 20.72
C ARG A 38 21.45 15.27 19.85
N SER A 39 20.60 16.24 20.19
CA SER A 39 19.42 16.56 19.36
C SER A 39 19.79 17.13 17.98
N ALA A 40 20.87 17.91 17.88
CA ALA A 40 21.35 18.46 16.60
C ALA A 40 22.02 17.40 15.72
N LEU A 41 22.72 16.42 16.31
CA LEU A 41 23.29 15.27 15.59
C LEU A 41 22.22 14.27 15.14
N ASP A 42 21.15 14.08 15.91
CA ASP A 42 20.01 13.25 15.51
C ASP A 42 19.18 13.89 14.38
N ALA A 43 19.20 15.23 14.24
CA ALA A 43 18.60 15.91 13.08
C ALA A 43 19.44 15.76 11.79
N ALA A 44 20.73 15.41 11.91
CA ALA A 44 21.64 15.15 10.80
C ALA A 44 21.84 13.65 10.52
N ALA A 45 21.21 12.77 11.30
CA ALA A 45 21.11 11.36 10.97
C ALA A 45 20.21 11.23 9.72
N HIS A 46 20.83 10.87 8.59
CA HIS A 46 20.11 10.41 7.41
C HIS A 46 18.96 9.51 7.83
N SER A 47 17.74 9.82 7.38
CA SER A 47 16.56 9.00 7.59
C SER A 47 16.91 7.54 7.34
N THR A 48 17.04 6.76 8.42
CA THR A 48 17.31 5.31 8.38
C THR A 48 16.08 4.53 7.90
N LYS A 49 14.95 5.21 7.67
CA LYS A 49 13.80 4.63 7.00
C LYS A 49 14.12 4.49 5.50
N PRO A 50 14.02 3.27 4.93
CA PRO A 50 14.16 3.10 3.50
C PRO A 50 13.20 4.06 2.77
N PRO A 51 13.61 4.62 1.62
CA PRO A 51 12.77 5.54 0.86
C PRO A 51 11.44 4.86 0.54
N ARG A 52 10.34 5.54 0.89
CA ARG A 52 9.00 5.06 0.59
C ARG A 52 8.64 5.48 -0.84
N TYR A 53 8.50 4.50 -1.72
CA TYR A 53 8.02 4.73 -3.09
C TYR A 53 6.49 4.75 -3.16
N LYS A 54 5.93 5.29 -4.25
CA LYS A 54 4.49 5.37 -4.51
C LYS A 54 3.83 3.99 -4.34
N CYS A 55 2.67 3.93 -3.68
CA CYS A 55 1.96 2.70 -3.31
C CYS A 55 2.74 1.72 -2.41
N GLY A 56 3.91 2.11 -1.88
CA GLY A 56 4.76 1.23 -1.07
C GLY A 56 5.37 0.09 -1.88
N ILE A 57 5.67 0.32 -3.17
CA ILE A 57 6.42 -0.62 -4.00
C ILE A 57 7.90 -0.68 -3.59
N SER A 58 8.59 -1.76 -3.96
CA SER A 58 9.98 -2.03 -3.56
C SER A 58 11.03 -1.09 -4.16
N LYS A 59 10.77 -0.51 -5.34
CA LYS A 59 11.69 0.38 -6.07
C LYS A 59 10.93 1.44 -6.86
N ALA A 60 11.56 2.58 -7.14
CA ALA A 60 10.97 3.61 -7.98
C ALA A 60 10.67 3.09 -9.41
N CYS A 61 9.57 3.57 -9.99
CA CYS A 61 9.28 3.33 -11.40
C CYS A 61 10.13 4.20 -12.32
N PRO A 62 10.46 3.73 -13.54
CA PRO A 62 11.09 4.56 -14.56
C PRO A 62 10.22 5.75 -14.94
N GLU A 63 10.79 6.72 -15.65
CA GLU A 63 10.02 7.81 -16.24
C GLU A 63 8.90 7.28 -17.15
N LYS A 64 7.80 8.04 -17.26
CA LYS A 64 6.63 7.69 -18.07
C LYS A 64 6.02 6.34 -17.71
N HIS A 65 6.01 6.00 -16.41
CA HIS A 65 5.31 4.84 -15.88
C HIS A 65 4.48 5.22 -14.66
N PHE A 66 3.36 4.53 -14.47
CA PHE A 66 2.53 4.62 -13.27
C PHE A 66 2.85 3.47 -12.33
N ALA A 67 3.17 3.78 -11.08
CA ALA A 67 3.31 2.82 -10.01
C ALA A 67 1.96 2.24 -9.62
N PHE A 68 1.88 0.92 -9.43
CA PHE A 68 0.71 0.29 -8.84
C PHE A 68 1.10 -0.80 -7.84
N LYS A 69 0.19 -1.04 -6.89
CA LYS A 69 0.24 -2.19 -6.00
C LYS A 69 -1.17 -2.68 -5.73
N MET A 70 -1.38 -3.97 -5.83
CA MET A 70 -2.68 -4.59 -5.61
C MET A 70 -2.59 -5.93 -4.90
N ALA A 71 -3.66 -6.26 -4.19
CA ALA A 71 -3.82 -7.51 -3.47
C ALA A 71 -5.27 -7.99 -3.62
N SER A 72 -5.46 -9.30 -3.75
CA SER A 72 -6.77 -9.93 -3.64
C SER A 72 -7.30 -9.85 -2.20
N GLY A 73 -8.54 -10.28 -1.97
CA GLY A 73 -9.09 -10.45 -0.64
C GLY A 73 -8.50 -11.65 0.09
N ALA A 74 -8.56 -11.62 1.43
CA ALA A 74 -8.29 -12.76 2.30
C ALA A 74 -9.61 -13.41 2.71
N ALA A 75 -9.89 -14.59 2.14
CA ALA A 75 -11.17 -15.26 2.26
C ALA A 75 -12.34 -14.27 2.00
N ASN A 76 -13.29 -14.21 2.93
CA ASN A 76 -14.44 -13.31 2.92
C ASN A 76 -14.39 -12.25 4.05
N VAL A 77 -13.21 -12.03 4.66
CA VAL A 77 -13.06 -11.17 5.85
C VAL A 77 -12.26 -9.90 5.60
N VAL A 78 -11.27 -9.94 4.69
CA VAL A 78 -10.48 -8.77 4.31
C VAL A 78 -10.64 -8.56 2.81
N GLY A 79 -11.22 -7.42 2.43
CA GLY A 79 -11.38 -7.06 1.02
C GLY A 79 -10.06 -6.72 0.33
N PRO A 80 -10.04 -6.73 -1.02
CA PRO A 80 -8.87 -6.43 -1.82
C PRO A 80 -8.41 -4.98 -1.64
N LYS A 81 -7.19 -4.71 -2.11
CA LYS A 81 -6.63 -3.35 -2.15
C LYS A 81 -6.07 -3.08 -3.53
N ILE A 82 -6.39 -1.92 -4.11
CA ILE A 82 -5.86 -1.45 -5.38
C ILE A 82 -5.34 -0.03 -5.19
N CYS A 83 -4.05 0.18 -5.46
CA CYS A 83 -3.38 1.48 -5.41
C CYS A 83 -2.70 1.78 -6.74
N VAL A 84 -2.85 3.02 -7.22
CA VAL A 84 -2.18 3.54 -8.42
C VAL A 84 -1.66 4.94 -8.10
N GLU A 85 -0.40 5.22 -8.41
CA GLU A 85 0.23 6.54 -8.19
C GLU A 85 0.07 7.08 -6.75
N ASP A 86 0.24 6.21 -5.76
CA ASP A 86 0.04 6.45 -4.32
C ASP A 86 -1.41 6.76 -3.89
N ASN A 87 -2.35 6.70 -4.84
CA ASN A 87 -3.78 6.85 -4.58
C ASN A 87 -4.41 5.47 -4.39
N VAL A 88 -4.90 5.18 -3.18
CA VAL A 88 -5.69 3.98 -2.90
C VAL A 88 -7.08 4.16 -3.53
N LEU A 89 -7.32 3.46 -4.63
CA LEU A 89 -8.56 3.50 -5.41
C LEU A 89 -9.63 2.63 -4.76
N MET A 90 -9.27 1.41 -4.37
CA MET A 90 -10.19 0.46 -3.72
C MET A 90 -9.53 -0.14 -2.48
N SER A 91 -10.27 -0.20 -1.37
CA SER A 91 -9.86 -0.94 -0.17
C SER A 91 -11.02 -1.18 0.79
N GLY A 92 -10.86 -2.14 1.71
CA GLY A 92 -11.78 -2.34 2.83
C GLY A 92 -12.01 -1.06 3.65
N VAL A 93 -10.94 -0.30 3.92
CA VAL A 93 -11.03 0.96 4.71
C VAL A 93 -11.84 2.04 3.99
N LYS A 94 -11.83 2.05 2.65
CA LYS A 94 -12.63 2.98 1.83
C LYS A 94 -14.09 2.53 1.70
N ASN A 95 -14.47 1.37 2.23
CA ASN A 95 -15.81 0.80 2.14
C ASN A 95 -16.35 0.73 0.70
N ASN A 96 -15.47 0.50 -0.27
CA ASN A 96 -15.82 0.45 -1.71
C ASN A 96 -15.39 -0.86 -2.38
N VAL A 97 -15.24 -1.93 -1.61
CA VAL A 97 -14.94 -3.29 -2.08
C VAL A 97 -16.04 -4.25 -1.66
N GLY A 98 -16.27 -5.28 -2.47
CA GLY A 98 -17.32 -6.27 -2.23
C GLY A 98 -16.95 -7.63 -2.81
N ARG A 99 -17.69 -8.67 -2.42
CA ARG A 99 -17.51 -10.04 -2.96
C ARG A 99 -17.54 -10.02 -4.48
N GLY A 100 -16.74 -10.87 -5.11
CA GLY A 100 -16.66 -10.98 -6.56
C GLY A 100 -15.40 -10.35 -7.14
N ILE A 101 -15.53 -9.76 -8.32
CA ILE A 101 -14.42 -9.07 -9.01
C ILE A 101 -14.53 -7.57 -8.73
N ASN A 102 -13.49 -7.00 -8.15
CA ASN A 102 -13.36 -5.57 -7.85
C ASN A 102 -12.52 -4.94 -8.96
N VAL A 103 -13.02 -3.89 -9.61
CA VAL A 103 -12.42 -3.28 -10.80
C VAL A 103 -12.19 -1.79 -10.58
N ALA A 104 -10.96 -1.34 -10.85
CA ALA A 104 -10.61 0.07 -10.95
C ALA A 104 -10.19 0.40 -12.39
N LEU A 105 -10.78 1.47 -12.93
CA LEU A 105 -10.45 2.02 -14.24
C LEU A 105 -9.60 3.28 -14.05
N VAL A 106 -8.52 3.39 -14.80
CA VAL A 106 -7.58 4.53 -14.75
C VAL A 106 -7.29 5.00 -16.17
N ASN A 107 -7.24 6.31 -16.38
CA ASN A 107 -6.88 6.89 -17.67
C ASN A 107 -5.41 6.56 -17.99
N GLY A 108 -5.15 5.86 -19.10
CA GLY A 108 -3.80 5.40 -19.44
C GLY A 108 -2.82 6.50 -19.87
N LYS A 109 -3.29 7.73 -20.09
CA LYS A 109 -2.44 8.90 -20.38
C LYS A 109 -2.14 9.71 -19.11
N THR A 110 -3.14 9.97 -18.27
CA THR A 110 -2.98 10.87 -17.10
C THR A 110 -2.71 10.13 -15.79
N GLY A 111 -3.07 8.86 -15.69
CA GLY A 111 -3.00 8.10 -14.43
C GLY A 111 -4.16 8.43 -13.48
N GLU A 112 -5.14 9.22 -13.91
CA GLU A 112 -6.28 9.62 -13.08
C GLU A 112 -7.35 8.52 -13.01
N PRO A 113 -8.00 8.33 -11.84
CA PRO A 113 -9.08 7.36 -11.70
C PRO A 113 -10.30 7.78 -12.52
N VAL A 114 -10.88 6.81 -13.23
CA VAL A 114 -12.09 6.99 -14.06
C VAL A 114 -13.32 6.45 -13.33
N ASP A 115 -13.26 5.19 -12.88
CA ASP A 115 -14.35 4.58 -12.13
C ASP A 115 -13.83 3.44 -11.23
N THR A 116 -14.59 3.12 -10.19
CA THR A 116 -14.39 1.92 -9.36
C THR A 116 -15.72 1.24 -9.12
N LYS A 117 -15.76 -0.08 -9.33
CA LYS A 117 -16.96 -0.93 -9.15
C LYS A 117 -16.56 -2.32 -8.68
N PHE A 118 -17.49 -3.06 -8.12
CA PHE A 118 -17.35 -4.49 -7.87
C PHE A 118 -18.60 -5.23 -8.35
N PHE A 119 -18.43 -6.49 -8.73
CA PHE A 119 -19.50 -7.31 -9.29
C PHE A 119 -19.49 -8.67 -8.60
N ASP A 120 -20.60 -9.01 -7.91
CA ASP A 120 -20.74 -10.25 -7.15
C ASP A 120 -20.83 -11.47 -8.09
N MET A 121 -19.71 -12.19 -8.22
CA MET A 121 -19.60 -13.38 -9.06
C MET A 121 -20.02 -14.68 -8.36
N TRP A 122 -20.61 -14.60 -7.17
CA TRP A 122 -21.22 -15.73 -6.47
C TRP A 122 -22.74 -15.67 -6.49
N GLY A 123 -23.30 -14.57 -5.96
CA GLY A 123 -24.75 -14.39 -5.80
C GLY A 123 -25.40 -13.43 -6.80
N GLY A 124 -24.61 -12.69 -7.58
CA GLY A 124 -25.09 -11.65 -8.48
C GLY A 124 -25.39 -12.13 -9.90
N ASP A 125 -25.96 -11.23 -10.70
CA ASP A 125 -26.08 -11.38 -12.15
C ASP A 125 -24.79 -10.91 -12.85
N VAL A 126 -24.38 -11.63 -13.89
CA VAL A 126 -23.20 -11.31 -14.71
C VAL A 126 -23.49 -10.23 -15.75
N ALA A 127 -24.75 -10.00 -16.13
CA ALA A 127 -25.11 -9.05 -17.18
C ALA A 127 -24.61 -7.60 -16.91
N PRO A 128 -24.77 -7.01 -15.70
CA PRO A 128 -24.23 -5.68 -15.41
C PRO A 128 -22.70 -5.60 -15.51
N PHE A 129 -22.00 -6.70 -15.22
CA PHE A 129 -20.55 -6.75 -15.37
C PHE A 129 -20.14 -6.76 -16.83
N ILE A 130 -20.84 -7.51 -17.68
CA ILE A 130 -20.62 -7.54 -19.13
C ILE A 130 -20.86 -6.16 -19.75
N GLU A 131 -21.95 -5.48 -19.38
CA GLU A 131 -22.25 -4.12 -19.85
C GLU A 131 -21.14 -3.14 -19.44
N PHE A 132 -20.69 -3.22 -18.18
CA PHE A 132 -19.56 -2.44 -17.71
C PHE A 132 -18.29 -2.70 -18.53
N LEU A 133 -17.91 -3.96 -18.76
CA LEU A 133 -16.72 -4.34 -19.54
C LEU A 133 -16.79 -3.81 -21.00
N LYS A 134 -17.98 -3.83 -21.61
CA LYS A 134 -18.21 -3.29 -22.96
C LYS A 134 -18.08 -1.78 -23.02
N SER A 135 -18.42 -1.07 -21.93
CA SER A 135 -18.36 0.39 -21.86
C SER A 135 -16.93 0.97 -21.71
N ILE A 136 -15.94 0.13 -21.36
CA ILE A 136 -14.56 0.55 -21.15
C ILE A 136 -13.95 1.10 -22.45
N GLN A 137 -13.49 2.34 -22.39
CA GLN A 137 -12.90 3.06 -23.52
C GLN A 137 -11.46 2.65 -23.81
N ASP A 138 -11.05 2.69 -25.07
CA ASP A 138 -9.70 2.38 -25.52
C ASP A 138 -8.64 3.25 -24.83
N GLY A 139 -7.54 2.64 -24.39
CA GLY A 139 -6.49 3.31 -23.61
C GLY A 139 -6.77 3.43 -22.12
N THR A 140 -7.85 2.85 -21.62
CA THR A 140 -8.10 2.72 -20.17
C THR A 140 -7.26 1.58 -19.60
N ILE A 141 -6.54 1.85 -18.50
CA ILE A 141 -5.91 0.83 -17.65
C ILE A 141 -7.00 0.19 -16.80
N VAL A 142 -6.99 -1.14 -16.72
CA VAL A 142 -8.00 -1.91 -16.00
C VAL A 142 -7.34 -2.77 -14.94
N LEU A 143 -7.55 -2.47 -13.66
CA LEU A 143 -7.06 -3.26 -12.54
C LEU A 143 -8.21 -4.07 -11.94
N MET A 144 -8.03 -5.38 -11.79
CA MET A 144 -9.03 -6.30 -11.25
C MET A 144 -8.45 -7.14 -10.11
N GLY A 145 -9.19 -7.29 -9.01
CA GLY A 145 -8.84 -8.16 -7.89
C GLY A 145 -10.05 -8.91 -7.35
N THR A 146 -9.87 -10.19 -7.02
CA THR A 146 -10.95 -11.03 -6.45
C THR A 146 -11.16 -10.78 -4.96
N TYR A 147 -12.39 -10.98 -4.50
CA TYR A 147 -12.74 -11.08 -3.09
C TYR A 147 -13.74 -12.23 -2.88
N ASP A 148 -13.43 -13.16 -1.98
CA ASP A 148 -14.21 -14.38 -1.70
C ASP A 148 -14.34 -15.32 -2.90
N ASP A 149 -15.26 -15.06 -3.84
CA ASP A 149 -15.39 -15.84 -5.07
C ASP A 149 -15.60 -14.94 -6.30
N GLY A 150 -14.68 -15.02 -7.25
CA GLY A 150 -14.68 -14.26 -8.49
C GLY A 150 -15.17 -15.02 -9.72
N ALA A 151 -15.62 -16.28 -9.60
CA ALA A 151 -15.71 -17.18 -10.76
C ALA A 151 -17.06 -17.83 -11.00
N THR A 152 -17.89 -18.08 -9.98
CA THR A 152 -19.05 -18.98 -10.11
C THR A 152 -20.07 -18.52 -11.15
N LYS A 153 -20.29 -17.21 -11.28
CA LYS A 153 -21.24 -16.61 -12.23
C LYS A 153 -20.58 -16.14 -13.54
N LEU A 154 -19.27 -16.28 -13.70
CA LEU A 154 -18.59 -15.93 -14.95
C LEU A 154 -19.03 -16.85 -16.09
N ASN A 155 -19.54 -16.25 -17.17
CA ASN A 155 -19.84 -16.95 -18.42
C ASN A 155 -18.72 -16.75 -19.45
N GLU A 156 -18.85 -17.43 -20.60
CA GLU A 156 -17.87 -17.36 -21.69
C GLU A 156 -17.68 -15.94 -22.23
N GLU A 157 -18.74 -15.14 -22.29
CA GLU A 157 -18.68 -13.75 -22.77
C GLU A 157 -17.85 -12.85 -21.83
N ALA A 158 -18.13 -12.89 -20.53
CA ALA A 158 -17.36 -12.12 -19.55
C ALA A 158 -15.88 -12.53 -19.56
N ARG A 159 -15.59 -13.85 -19.62
CA ARG A 159 -14.21 -14.36 -19.72
C ARG A 159 -13.52 -13.88 -20.99
N LYS A 160 -14.21 -13.90 -22.13
CA LYS A 160 -13.68 -13.41 -23.41
C LYS A 160 -13.37 -11.91 -23.34
N LEU A 161 -14.29 -11.09 -22.83
CA LEU A 161 -14.08 -9.65 -22.70
C LEU A 161 -12.88 -9.30 -21.82
N ILE A 162 -12.68 -10.03 -20.71
CA ILE A 162 -11.51 -9.83 -19.83
C ILE A 162 -10.23 -10.36 -20.49
N ALA A 163 -10.30 -11.46 -21.24
CA ALA A 163 -9.16 -11.95 -22.01
C ALA A 163 -8.70 -10.95 -23.09
N GLU A 164 -9.63 -10.23 -23.72
CA GLU A 164 -9.34 -9.13 -24.65
C GLU A 164 -8.64 -7.93 -23.99
N LEU A 165 -8.71 -7.80 -22.66
CA LEU A 165 -7.93 -6.81 -21.88
C LEU A 165 -6.49 -7.29 -21.60
N GLY A 166 -6.13 -8.51 -22.01
CA GLY A 166 -4.80 -9.09 -21.87
C GLY A 166 -4.69 -10.21 -20.83
N SER A 167 -5.79 -10.63 -20.20
CA SER A 167 -5.77 -11.71 -19.20
C SER A 167 -5.64 -13.09 -19.85
N THR A 168 -4.84 -13.95 -19.22
CA THR A 168 -4.75 -15.37 -19.56
C THR A 168 -5.43 -16.25 -18.52
N SER A 169 -5.31 -15.91 -17.24
CA SER A 169 -5.86 -16.71 -16.14
C SER A 169 -7.39 -16.69 -16.11
N ILE A 170 -8.05 -15.63 -16.58
CA ILE A 170 -9.51 -15.52 -16.52
C ILE A 170 -10.24 -16.63 -17.29
N THR A 171 -9.60 -17.23 -18.28
CA THR A 171 -10.18 -18.34 -19.04
C THR A 171 -10.44 -19.57 -18.18
N ASN A 172 -9.59 -19.79 -17.16
CA ASN A 172 -9.62 -20.96 -16.29
C ASN A 172 -9.91 -20.63 -14.82
N LEU A 173 -10.19 -19.36 -14.49
CA LEU A 173 -10.45 -18.92 -13.12
C LEU A 173 -11.63 -19.68 -12.53
N GLY A 174 -11.39 -20.37 -11.41
CA GLY A 174 -12.34 -21.25 -10.72
C GLY A 174 -12.82 -20.73 -9.37
N PHE A 175 -13.71 -21.50 -8.75
CA PHE A 175 -14.34 -21.17 -7.47
C PHE A 175 -13.33 -20.84 -6.36
N ARG A 176 -13.42 -19.62 -5.83
CA ARG A 176 -12.53 -19.04 -4.79
C ARG A 176 -11.04 -18.98 -5.13
N ASP A 177 -10.70 -19.11 -6.41
CA ASP A 177 -9.36 -18.77 -6.84
C ASP A 177 -9.08 -17.29 -6.54
N ASN A 178 -7.89 -17.01 -6.00
CA ASN A 178 -7.44 -15.64 -5.82
C ASN A 178 -6.71 -15.18 -7.09
N TRP A 179 -7.07 -13.99 -7.59
CA TRP A 179 -6.54 -13.44 -8.83
C TRP A 179 -6.43 -11.93 -8.75
N VAL A 180 -5.30 -11.43 -9.25
CA VAL A 180 -5.04 -10.01 -9.46
C VAL A 180 -4.52 -9.80 -10.87
N PHE A 181 -5.00 -8.74 -11.51
CA PHE A 181 -4.71 -8.47 -12.90
C PHE A 181 -4.67 -6.98 -13.17
N CYS A 182 -3.70 -6.56 -13.96
CA CYS A 182 -3.64 -5.21 -14.51
C CYS A 182 -3.49 -5.32 -16.03
N GLY A 183 -4.54 -4.96 -16.76
CA GLY A 183 -4.57 -4.97 -18.23
C GLY A 183 -4.90 -3.60 -18.81
N GLY A 184 -5.29 -3.60 -20.07
CA GLY A 184 -5.69 -2.35 -20.73
C GLY A 184 -6.59 -2.59 -21.93
N LYS A 185 -7.56 -1.69 -22.12
CA LYS A 185 -8.42 -1.72 -23.30
C LYS A 185 -7.61 -1.32 -24.54
N GLY A 186 -7.61 -2.19 -25.55
CA GLY A 186 -6.84 -2.01 -26.78
C GLY A 186 -5.44 -2.61 -26.76
N ILE A 187 -5.06 -3.34 -25.69
CA ILE A 187 -3.80 -4.09 -25.65
C ILE A 187 -3.74 -5.12 -26.78
N LYS A 188 -2.56 -5.34 -27.36
CA LYS A 188 -2.35 -6.30 -28.47
C LYS A 188 -1.62 -7.56 -28.03
N THR A 189 -1.20 -7.62 -26.78
CA THR A 189 -0.44 -8.71 -26.18
C THR A 189 -1.10 -9.16 -24.88
N LYS A 190 -0.63 -10.30 -24.35
CA LYS A 190 -0.92 -10.68 -22.97
C LYS A 190 -0.33 -9.64 -22.02
N SER A 191 -1.02 -9.38 -20.91
CA SER A 191 -0.49 -8.49 -19.88
C SER A 191 0.69 -9.15 -19.16
N PRO A 192 1.78 -8.42 -18.88
CA PRO A 192 2.83 -8.90 -17.98
C PRO A 192 2.42 -8.84 -16.50
N PHE A 193 1.27 -8.24 -16.17
CA PHE A 193 0.80 -8.02 -14.82
C PHE A 193 -0.44 -8.87 -14.53
N GLU A 194 -0.22 -10.15 -14.23
CA GLU A 194 -1.26 -11.08 -13.84
C GLU A 194 -0.70 -12.12 -12.87
N GLN A 195 -1.39 -12.36 -11.74
CA GLN A 195 -1.04 -13.38 -10.76
C GLN A 195 -2.30 -14.09 -10.27
N HIS A 196 -2.17 -15.38 -9.98
CA HIS A 196 -3.29 -16.26 -9.59
C HIS A 196 -2.81 -17.33 -8.61
N ILE A 197 -3.63 -17.64 -7.63
CA ILE A 197 -3.47 -18.78 -6.73
C ILE A 197 -4.78 -19.58 -6.76
N LYS A 198 -4.66 -20.83 -7.20
CA LYS A 198 -5.80 -21.75 -7.29
C LYS A 198 -6.26 -22.17 -5.89
N ASN A 199 -7.58 -22.21 -5.70
CA ASN A 199 -8.19 -22.84 -4.54
C ASN A 199 -7.90 -24.35 -4.57
N ASN A 200 -7.16 -24.82 -3.57
CA ASN A 200 -6.82 -26.22 -3.41
C ASN A 200 -6.83 -26.60 -1.93
N LYS A 201 -7.69 -27.56 -1.56
CA LYS A 201 -7.87 -28.01 -0.18
C LYS A 201 -6.57 -28.44 0.50
N ASP A 202 -5.62 -28.97 -0.27
CA ASP A 202 -4.35 -29.49 0.27
C ASP A 202 -3.32 -28.38 0.55
N THR A 203 -3.45 -27.21 -0.09
CA THR A 203 -2.45 -26.12 -0.02
C THR A 203 -3.03 -24.78 0.45
N ASN A 204 -4.33 -24.72 0.72
CA ASN A 204 -5.00 -23.50 1.15
C ASN A 204 -4.48 -23.03 2.51
N LYS A 205 -4.25 -21.71 2.62
CA LYS A 205 -3.87 -21.05 3.88
C LYS A 205 -5.03 -20.84 4.83
N TYR A 206 -6.23 -20.61 4.28
CA TYR A 206 -7.46 -20.45 5.04
C TYR A 206 -8.37 -21.66 4.82
N GLU A 207 -9.31 -21.90 5.73
CA GLU A 207 -10.25 -23.01 5.61
C GLU A 207 -11.19 -22.83 4.41
N GLY A 208 -10.78 -23.38 3.25
CA GLY A 208 -11.56 -23.30 2.00
C GLY A 208 -11.27 -22.08 1.13
N TRP A 209 -10.20 -21.32 1.40
CA TRP A 209 -9.69 -20.25 0.51
C TRP A 209 -8.15 -20.27 0.42
N PRO A 210 -7.58 -19.96 -0.75
CA PRO A 210 -6.13 -19.78 -0.91
C PRO A 210 -5.64 -18.52 -0.20
N GLU A 211 -4.32 -18.37 -0.09
CA GLU A 211 -3.75 -17.14 0.46
C GLU A 211 -3.96 -15.92 -0.45
N VAL A 212 -3.74 -14.73 0.11
CA VAL A 212 -3.77 -13.47 -0.66
C VAL A 212 -2.69 -13.50 -1.73
N VAL A 213 -3.06 -13.14 -2.95
CA VAL A 213 -2.10 -12.90 -4.03
C VAL A 213 -1.86 -11.40 -4.15
N GLU A 214 -0.59 -11.01 -4.18
CA GLU A 214 -0.15 -9.62 -4.33
C GLU A 214 0.64 -9.43 -5.63
N MET A 215 0.55 -8.24 -6.18
CA MET A 215 1.30 -7.83 -7.36
C MET A 215 1.58 -6.33 -7.28
N GLU A 216 2.81 -5.95 -7.63
CA GLU A 216 3.22 -4.56 -7.78
C GLU A 216 4.01 -4.39 -9.08
N GLY A 217 4.04 -3.17 -9.61
CA GLY A 217 4.76 -2.91 -10.84
C GLY A 217 4.64 -1.47 -11.34
N CYS A 218 5.10 -1.28 -12.57
CA CYS A 218 5.17 0.00 -13.26
C CYS A 218 4.49 -0.13 -14.61
N ILE A 219 3.34 0.51 -14.80
CA ILE A 219 2.54 0.45 -16.02
C ILE A 219 3.07 1.51 -16.99
N PRO A 220 3.46 1.18 -18.23
CA PRO A 220 3.89 2.18 -19.21
C PRO A 220 2.77 3.18 -19.50
N GLN A 221 3.07 4.48 -19.42
CA GLN A 221 2.14 5.55 -19.75
C GLN A 221 1.89 5.57 -21.27
N LYS A 222 0.62 5.55 -21.68
CA LYS A 222 0.24 5.68 -23.09
C LYS A 222 0.70 7.03 -23.61
N GLN A 223 1.50 7.01 -24.67
CA GLN A 223 1.87 8.20 -25.43
C GLN A 223 0.92 8.35 -26.64
N ASP A 224 0.89 9.53 -27.24
CA ASP A 224 0.16 9.80 -28.49
C ASP A 224 0.74 9.01 -29.69
#